data_AF-A0A1V5KJ69-F1
#
_entry.id   AF-A0A1V5KJ69-F1
#
_cell.length_a   1.000
_cell.length_b   1.000
_cell.length_c   1.000
_cell.angle_alpha   90.00
_cell.angle_beta   90.00
_cell.angle_gamma   90.00
#
_symmetry.space_group_name_H-M   'P 1'
#
loop_
_entity.id
_entity.type
_entity.pdbx_description
1 polymer ?
#
loop_
_entity_poly.entity_id
_entity_poly.type
_entity_poly.pdbx_seq_one_letter_code
_entity_poly.pdbx_strand_id
1 'polypeptide(L)' 'MLADEISPDTCRFWDSVSGEKLDKDRFRRDLGNVEGAYQEILKRLLGE' A
#
# COMPACT_ATOMS: atom_id res chain seq x y z
N MET A 1 14.98 7.09 19.31
CA MET A 1 13.93 7.87 18.64
C MET A 1 13.65 7.24 17.29
N LEU A 2 12.38 7.10 16.91
CA LEU A 2 11.98 6.78 15.53
C LEU A 2 12.03 8.07 14.69
N ALA A 3 12.32 7.96 13.39
CA ALA A 3 12.43 9.06 12.43
C ALA A 3 11.71 8.65 11.13
N ASP A 4 12.14 9.19 9.98
CA ASP A 4 11.71 8.77 8.63
C ASP A 4 10.18 8.60 8.45
N GLU A 5 9.74 7.77 7.50
CA GLU A 5 8.33 7.57 7.18
C GLU A 5 7.82 6.12 7.33
N ILE A 6 6.54 6.00 7.64
CA ILE A 6 5.78 4.75 7.56
C ILE A 6 4.67 4.98 6.53
N SER A 7 4.86 4.44 5.33
CA SER A 7 3.96 4.61 4.20
C SER A 7 3.98 3.36 3.31
N PRO A 8 3.09 3.20 2.32
CA PRO A 8 3.17 2.09 1.37
C PRO A 8 4.46 2.08 0.51
N ASP A 9 5.29 3.13 0.61
CA ASP A 9 6.63 3.17 0.03
C ASP A 9 7.64 2.31 0.83
N THR A 10 7.57 2.39 2.16
CA THR A 10 8.50 1.77 3.10
C THR A 10 7.97 0.47 3.72
N CYS A 11 6.68 0.19 3.58
CA CYS A 11 6.01 -0.99 4.12
C CYS A 11 5.41 -1.87 3.00
N ARG A 12 5.21 -3.16 3.28
CA ARG A 12 4.45 -4.07 2.40
C ARG A 12 3.07 -4.32 2.99
N PHE A 13 2.03 -4.05 2.20
CA PHE A 13 0.65 -4.24 2.57
C PHE A 13 -0.01 -5.17 1.57
N TRP A 14 -0.42 -6.34 2.04
CA TRP A 14 -1.11 -7.32 1.22
C TRP A 14 -2.54 -7.46 1.70
N ASP A 15 -3.48 -7.47 0.77
CA ASP A 15 -4.87 -7.78 1.08
C ASP A 15 -4.95 -9.18 1.68
N SER A 16 -5.60 -9.30 2.84
CA SER A 16 -5.65 -10.57 3.58
C SER A 16 -6.50 -11.64 2.91
N VAL A 17 -7.39 -11.27 2.00
CA VAL A 17 -8.30 -12.20 1.31
C VAL A 17 -7.75 -12.57 -0.06
N SER A 18 -7.36 -11.59 -0.87
CA SER A 18 -6.90 -11.81 -2.25
C SER A 18 -5.40 -12.02 -2.38
N GLY A 19 -4.61 -11.62 -1.38
CA GLY A 19 -3.14 -11.55 -1.49
C GLY A 19 -2.65 -10.45 -2.43
N GLU A 20 -3.54 -9.55 -2.86
CA GLU A 20 -3.19 -8.42 -3.72
C GLU A 20 -2.22 -7.47 -3.00
N LYS A 21 -1.19 -7.01 -3.71
CA LYS A 21 -0.23 -6.03 -3.17
C LYS A 21 -0.83 -4.64 -3.25
N LEU A 22 -0.85 -3.93 -2.13
CA LEU A 22 -1.39 -2.58 -1.97
C LEU A 22 -0.27 -1.58 -1.60
N ASP A 23 0.94 -1.84 -2.07
CA ASP A 23 2.16 -1.09 -1.75
C ASP A 23 3.01 -0.82 -2.99
N LYS A 24 4.18 -0.19 -2.81
CA LYS A 24 5.10 0.17 -3.90
C LYS A 24 5.59 -1.00 -4.74
N ASP A 25 5.45 -2.26 -4.30
CA ASP A 25 5.70 -3.43 -5.16
C ASP A 25 4.83 -3.43 -6.41
N ARG A 26 3.67 -2.74 -6.40
CA ARG A 26 2.86 -2.57 -7.61
C ARG A 26 3.61 -1.82 -8.71
N PHE A 27 4.37 -0.79 -8.35
CA PHE A 27 5.26 -0.10 -9.28
C PHE A 27 6.48 -0.97 -9.62
N ARG A 28 7.14 -1.55 -8.60
CA ARG A 28 8.39 -2.33 -8.81
C ARG A 28 8.20 -3.56 -9.71
N ARG A 29 6.98 -4.10 -9.79
CA ARG A 29 6.65 -5.32 -10.52
C ARG A 29 5.65 -5.08 -11.65
N ASP A 30 5.46 -3.83 -12.06
CA ASP A 30 4.56 -3.44 -13.16
C ASP A 30 3.12 -3.99 -13.01
N LEU A 31 2.59 -4.03 -11.78
CA LEU A 31 1.22 -4.52 -11.48
C LEU A 31 0.12 -3.48 -11.73
N GLY A 32 0.49 -2.28 -12.17
CA GLY A 32 -0.43 -1.17 -12.43
C GLY A 32 -1.19 -0.67 -11.19
N ASN A 33 -2.10 0.28 -11.40
CA ASN A 33 -3.00 0.84 -10.36
C ASN A 33 -2.29 1.22 -9.03
N VAL A 34 -1.14 1.90 -9.12
CA VAL A 34 -0.34 2.26 -7.93
C VAL A 34 -1.08 3.27 -7.05
N GLU A 35 -1.59 4.36 -7.66
CA GLU A 35 -2.32 5.39 -6.93
C GLU A 35 -3.59 4.83 -6.25
N GLY A 36 -4.37 4.03 -6.98
CA GLY A 36 -5.59 3.41 -6.44
C GLY A 36 -5.30 2.50 -5.24
N ALA A 37 -4.17 1.77 -5.26
CA ALA A 37 -3.76 0.97 -4.10
C ALA A 37 -3.43 1.82 -2.86
N TYR A 38 -2.84 3.00 -3.05
CA TYR A 38 -2.51 3.91 -1.95
C TYR A 38 -3.79 4.55 -1.40
N GLN A 39 -4.73 4.93 -2.27
CA GLN A 39 -6.05 5.40 -1.87
C GLN A 39 -6.84 4.33 -1.11
N GLU A 40 -6.76 3.07 -1.51
CA GLU A 40 -7.40 1.94 -0.82
C GLU A 40 -6.83 1.75 0.60
N ILE A 41 -5.50 1.84 0.76
CA ILE A 41 -4.89 1.80 2.10
C ILE A 41 -5.37 2.97 2.96
N LEU A 42 -5.40 4.19 2.41
CA LEU A 42 -5.89 5.36 3.12
C LEU A 42 -7.34 5.16 3.57
N LYS A 43 -8.22 4.68 2.68
CA LYS A 43 -9.61 4.40 2.98
C LYS A 43 -9.77 3.39 4.13
N ARG A 44 -9.04 2.28 4.10
CA ARG A 44 -9.08 1.25 5.16
C ARG A 44 -8.58 1.76 6.51
N LEU A 45 -7.58 2.63 6.51
CA LEU A 45 -7.04 3.22 7.73
C LEU A 45 -7.97 4.26 8.35
N LEU A 46 -8.68 5.02 7.51
CA LEU A 46 -9.64 6.04 7.96
C LEU A 46 -11.03 5.46 8.29
N GLY A 47 -11.34 4.25 7.81
CA GLY A 47 -12.63 3.58 8.06
C GLY A 47 -13.78 4.12 7.21
N GLU A 48 -13.48 4.68 6.04
CA GLU A 48 -14.45 5.15 5.04
C GLU A 48 -14.93 4.04 4.08
#